data_AF-A0A191UG42-F1
#
_entry.id   AF-A0A191UG42-F1
#
_cell.length_a   1.000
_cell.length_b   1.000
_cell.length_c   1.000
_cell.angle_alpha   90.00
_cell.angle_beta   90.00
_cell.angle_gamma   90.00
#
_symmetry.space_group_name_H-M   'P 1'
#
loop_
_entity.id
_entity.type
_entity.pdbx_description
1 polymer ?
#
loop_
_entity_poly.entity_id
_entity_poly.type
_entity_poly.pdbx_seq_one_letter_code
_entity_poly.pdbx_strand_id
1 'polypeptide(L)'
;MLDEKKSAIEAEERYRHEVASKLRYEVGAMEREVIAIEQGIWSKIQEFLNSNVGMWLLSSVLVTGGAGLYQTMQHHYEEKLHNKTQLITLQFEIANRIENMRYFWRKAKTIREGEFALRSVFQSKTPINPDVEKINLSVLYFNLYQLIGRQNQEVLEIVRKLEDMEYELQAQKPGDLLPEDEKKKGLELIGRLEQALIKQN
;
A
#
# COMPACT_ATOMS: atom_id res chain seq x y z
N MET A 1 21.03 5.16 -46.77
CA MET A 1 20.22 6.29 -46.25
C MET A 1 18.71 6.02 -46.17
N LEU A 2 18.00 5.65 -47.24
CA LEU A 2 16.55 5.36 -47.14
C LEU A 2 16.27 4.03 -46.41
N ASP A 3 17.06 3.00 -46.71
CA ASP A 3 16.92 1.66 -46.09
C ASP A 3 17.33 1.61 -44.61
N GLU A 4 18.32 2.40 -44.20
CA GLU A 4 18.73 2.51 -42.78
C GLU A 4 17.65 3.19 -41.93
N LYS A 5 17.00 4.23 -42.47
CA LYS A 5 15.86 4.87 -41.79
C LYS A 5 14.67 3.92 -41.67
N LYS A 6 14.39 3.13 -42.71
CA LYS A 6 13.32 2.14 -42.69
C LYS A 6 13.60 1.02 -41.68
N SER A 7 14.83 0.52 -41.62
CA SER A 7 15.28 -0.48 -40.65
C SER A 7 15.19 0.04 -39.20
N ALA A 8 15.58 1.30 -38.96
CA ALA A 8 15.47 1.92 -37.64
C ALA A 8 14.01 2.06 -37.18
N ILE A 9 13.11 2.46 -38.07
CA ILE A 9 11.66 2.56 -37.78
C ILE A 9 11.06 1.18 -37.50
N GLU A 10 11.38 0.16 -38.31
CA GLU A 10 10.91 -1.21 -38.10
C GLU A 10 11.46 -1.84 -36.80
N ALA A 11 12.67 -1.47 -36.39
CA ALA A 11 13.24 -1.89 -35.11
C ALA A 11 12.54 -1.20 -33.93
N GLU A 12 12.27 0.10 -34.04
CA GLU A 12 11.52 0.85 -33.04
C GLU A 12 10.08 0.35 -32.91
N GLU A 13 9.43 0.00 -34.02
CA GLU A 13 8.06 -0.52 -34.05
C GLU A 13 7.97 -1.95 -33.48
N ARG A 14 8.96 -2.80 -33.75
CA ARG A 14 9.11 -4.10 -33.07
C ARG A 14 9.33 -3.95 -31.58
N TYR A 15 10.19 -3.03 -31.17
CA TYR A 15 10.42 -2.72 -29.75
C TYR A 15 9.15 -2.22 -29.08
N ARG A 16 8.41 -1.30 -29.71
CA ARG A 16 7.10 -0.82 -29.22
C ARG A 16 6.10 -1.97 -29.05
N HIS A 17 6.02 -2.87 -30.03
CA HIS A 17 5.13 -4.03 -29.94
C HIS A 17 5.54 -5.03 -28.86
N GLU A 18 6.83 -5.31 -28.71
CA GLU A 18 7.33 -6.22 -27.68
C GLU A 18 7.03 -5.66 -26.29
N VAL A 19 7.33 -4.38 -26.06
CA VAL A 19 7.03 -3.67 -24.81
C VAL A 19 5.52 -3.68 -24.53
N ALA A 20 4.68 -3.34 -25.52
CA ALA A 20 3.23 -3.37 -25.35
C ALA A 20 2.69 -4.78 -25.03
N SER A 21 3.28 -5.83 -25.62
CA SER A 21 2.87 -7.22 -25.36
C SER A 21 3.22 -7.68 -23.94
N LYS A 22 4.43 -7.36 -23.46
CA LYS A 22 4.87 -7.63 -22.08
C LYS A 22 4.03 -6.87 -21.08
N LEU A 23 3.78 -5.59 -21.33
CA LEU A 23 2.89 -4.76 -20.50
C LEU A 23 1.48 -5.31 -20.45
N ARG A 24 0.89 -5.73 -21.58
CA ARG A 24 -0.46 -6.30 -21.58
C ARG A 24 -0.52 -7.59 -20.76
N TYR A 25 0.53 -8.40 -20.83
CA TYR A 25 0.66 -9.61 -20.02
C TYR A 25 0.79 -9.29 -18.53
N GLU A 26 1.66 -8.34 -18.17
CA GLU A 26 1.90 -7.90 -16.79
C GLU A 26 0.66 -7.20 -16.20
N VAL A 27 -0.01 -6.32 -16.95
CA VAL A 27 -1.26 -5.66 -16.56
C VAL A 27 -2.39 -6.69 -16.36
N GLY A 28 -2.47 -7.70 -17.21
CA GLY A 28 -3.46 -8.78 -17.09
C GLY A 28 -3.15 -9.74 -15.94
N ALA A 29 -1.87 -9.98 -15.63
CA ALA A 29 -1.47 -10.71 -14.43
C ALA A 29 -1.81 -9.91 -13.16
N MET A 30 -1.56 -8.60 -13.18
CA MET A 30 -1.90 -7.67 -12.10
C MET A 30 -3.41 -7.60 -11.84
N GLU A 31 -4.26 -7.67 -12.87
CA GLU A 31 -5.73 -7.77 -12.67
C GLU A 31 -6.14 -8.98 -11.84
N ARG A 32 -5.52 -10.13 -12.12
CA ARG A 32 -5.84 -11.38 -11.41
C ARG A 32 -5.35 -11.34 -9.96
N GLU A 33 -4.20 -10.74 -9.72
CA GLU A 33 -3.63 -10.65 -8.36
C GLU A 33 -4.30 -9.57 -7.51
N VAL A 34 -4.72 -8.44 -8.09
CA VAL A 34 -5.50 -7.42 -7.37
C VAL A 34 -6.85 -8.00 -6.89
N ILE A 35 -7.56 -8.74 -7.75
CA ILE A 35 -8.79 -9.46 -7.37
C ILE A 35 -8.50 -10.52 -6.30
N ALA A 36 -7.30 -11.12 -6.33
CA ALA A 36 -6.90 -12.05 -5.30
C ALA A 36 -6.71 -11.34 -3.96
N ILE A 37 -5.99 -10.21 -3.89
CA ILE A 37 -5.69 -9.46 -2.65
C ILE A 37 -6.96 -9.13 -1.84
N GLU A 38 -8.12 -9.06 -2.48
CA GLU A 38 -9.44 -8.85 -1.84
C GLU A 38 -9.89 -9.99 -0.89
N GLN A 39 -9.29 -11.19 -0.97
CA GLN A 39 -9.80 -12.38 -0.25
C GLN A 39 -8.91 -12.90 0.89
N GLY A 40 -7.82 -12.21 1.23
CA GLY A 40 -6.91 -12.67 2.30
C GLY A 40 -5.59 -11.92 2.30
N ILE A 41 -5.56 -10.80 3.02
CA ILE A 41 -4.55 -9.75 2.87
C ILE A 41 -3.13 -10.27 3.08
N TRP A 42 -2.88 -11.07 4.12
CA TRP A 42 -1.49 -11.33 4.52
C TRP A 42 -0.81 -12.47 3.76
N SER A 43 -1.49 -13.60 3.57
CA SER A 43 -0.96 -14.66 2.70
C SER A 43 -0.78 -14.15 1.27
N LYS A 44 -1.71 -13.32 0.80
CA LYS A 44 -1.65 -12.79 -0.57
C LYS A 44 -0.68 -11.64 -0.75
N ILE A 45 -0.41 -10.85 0.27
CA ILE A 45 0.69 -9.87 0.22
C ILE A 45 2.04 -10.59 0.14
N GLN A 46 2.26 -11.65 0.94
CA GLN A 46 3.49 -12.45 0.85
C GLN A 46 3.59 -13.16 -0.50
N GLU A 47 2.50 -13.72 -1.01
CA GLU A 47 2.45 -14.30 -2.36
C GLU A 47 2.71 -13.23 -3.44
N PHE A 48 2.13 -12.04 -3.30
CA PHE A 48 2.30 -10.92 -4.23
C PHE A 48 3.75 -10.45 -4.26
N LEU A 49 4.39 -10.17 -3.12
CA LEU A 49 5.81 -9.79 -3.10
C LEU A 49 6.73 -10.87 -3.69
N ASN A 50 6.38 -12.13 -3.52
CA ASN A 50 7.13 -13.25 -4.07
C ASN A 50 6.74 -13.60 -5.53
N SER A 51 5.80 -12.85 -6.13
CA SER A 51 5.39 -13.02 -7.52
C SER A 51 6.25 -12.18 -8.46
N ASN A 52 6.25 -12.56 -9.74
CA ASN A 52 6.88 -11.76 -10.78
C ASN A 52 6.27 -10.34 -10.88
N VAL A 53 4.99 -10.18 -10.55
CA VAL A 53 4.28 -8.89 -10.59
C VAL A 53 4.66 -8.01 -9.39
N GLY A 54 4.76 -8.56 -8.19
CA GLY A 54 5.20 -7.81 -7.02
C GLY A 54 6.67 -7.43 -7.09
N MET A 55 7.52 -8.33 -7.61
CA MET A 55 8.91 -7.99 -7.91
C MET A 55 9.01 -6.90 -8.98
N TRP A 56 8.19 -6.97 -10.03
CA TRP A 56 8.11 -5.90 -11.03
C TRP A 56 7.64 -4.57 -10.42
N LEU A 57 6.63 -4.59 -9.54
CA LEU A 57 6.13 -3.40 -8.86
C LEU A 57 7.21 -2.79 -7.95
N LEU A 58 7.86 -3.60 -7.11
CA LEU A 58 9.02 -3.17 -6.30
C LEU A 58 10.12 -2.57 -7.18
N SER A 59 10.43 -3.22 -8.31
CA SER A 59 11.41 -2.71 -9.29
C SER A 59 10.99 -1.35 -9.85
N SER A 60 9.71 -1.19 -10.21
CA SER A 60 9.20 0.07 -10.79
C SER A 60 9.27 1.24 -9.78
N VAL A 61 8.93 0.99 -8.52
CA VAL A 61 8.97 1.99 -7.44
C VAL A 61 10.40 2.33 -7.04
N LEU A 62 11.27 1.31 -6.87
CA LEU A 62 12.69 1.47 -6.48
C LEU A 62 13.56 2.10 -7.58
N VAL A 63 13.37 1.71 -8.84
CA VAL A 63 14.26 2.12 -9.95
C VAL A 63 13.87 3.49 -10.50
N THR A 64 12.60 3.87 -10.43
CA THR A 64 12.13 5.05 -11.18
C THR A 64 11.47 6.16 -10.36
N GLY A 65 11.30 5.98 -9.03
CA GLY A 65 10.51 6.93 -8.24
C GLY A 65 9.12 7.18 -8.85
N GLY A 66 8.54 6.14 -9.46
CA GLY A 66 7.24 6.20 -10.12
C GLY A 66 7.16 6.99 -11.43
N ALA A 67 8.24 7.52 -12.03
CA ALA A 67 8.13 8.41 -13.21
C ALA A 67 8.70 7.83 -14.53
N GLY A 68 9.72 6.96 -14.44
CA GLY A 68 10.56 6.60 -15.59
C GLY A 68 9.96 5.65 -16.62
N LEU A 69 8.95 4.85 -16.25
CA LEU A 69 8.27 3.95 -17.20
C LEU A 69 7.21 4.67 -18.04
N TYR A 70 6.73 5.84 -17.61
CA TYR A 70 5.59 6.53 -18.20
C TYR A 70 5.92 7.25 -19.51
N GLN A 71 7.18 7.63 -19.75
CA GLN A 71 7.55 8.39 -20.96
C GLN A 71 7.53 7.57 -22.27
N THR A 72 7.45 6.24 -22.19
CA THR A 72 7.58 5.33 -23.34
C THR A 72 6.27 4.62 -23.72
N MET A 73 5.14 4.97 -23.08
CA MET A 73 3.88 4.24 -23.22
C MET A 73 2.83 4.96 -24.09
N GLN A 74 1.77 4.22 -24.43
CA GLN A 74 0.57 4.76 -25.07
C GLN A 74 -0.38 5.21 -23.95
N HIS A 75 -0.92 6.43 -24.01
CA HIS A 75 -1.72 7.05 -22.93
C HIS A 75 -2.78 6.15 -22.28
N HIS A 76 -3.45 5.28 -23.04
CA HIS A 76 -4.48 4.37 -22.50
C HIS A 76 -3.96 3.34 -21.50
N TYR A 77 -2.70 2.90 -21.65
CA TYR A 77 -2.09 1.97 -20.71
C TYR A 77 -1.48 2.69 -19.51
N GLU A 78 -1.07 3.95 -19.67
CA GLU A 78 -0.52 4.78 -18.60
C GLU A 78 -1.54 4.95 -17.46
N GLU A 79 -2.76 5.40 -17.75
CA GLU A 79 -3.77 5.64 -16.70
C GLU A 79 -4.19 4.33 -16.00
N LYS A 80 -4.39 3.25 -16.76
CA LYS A 80 -4.76 1.95 -16.19
C LYS A 80 -3.65 1.36 -15.33
N LEU A 81 -2.40 1.48 -15.78
CA LEU A 81 -1.23 1.03 -15.03
C LEU A 81 -1.04 1.90 -13.79
N HIS A 82 -1.18 3.21 -13.92
CA HIS A 82 -1.08 4.18 -12.84
C HIS A 82 -2.07 3.87 -11.71
N ASN A 83 -3.36 3.76 -12.03
CA ASN A 83 -4.41 3.50 -11.04
C ASN A 83 -4.20 2.16 -10.32
N LYS A 84 -3.73 1.14 -11.04
CA LYS A 84 -3.45 -0.18 -10.43
C LYS A 84 -2.21 -0.17 -9.55
N THR A 85 -1.12 0.47 -10.01
CA THR A 85 0.08 0.64 -9.20
C THR A 85 -0.22 1.44 -7.93
N GLN A 86 -1.03 2.50 -8.03
CA GLN A 86 -1.51 3.26 -6.86
C GLN A 86 -2.35 2.39 -5.93
N LEU A 87 -3.31 1.64 -6.46
CA LEU A 87 -4.17 0.74 -5.68
C LEU A 87 -3.33 -0.26 -4.86
N ILE A 88 -2.38 -0.93 -5.51
CA ILE A 88 -1.50 -1.90 -4.85
C ILE A 88 -0.63 -1.21 -3.80
N THR A 89 -0.03 -0.07 -4.13
CA THR A 89 0.80 0.71 -3.21
C THR A 89 0.03 1.07 -1.94
N LEU A 90 -1.21 1.56 -2.09
CA LEU A 90 -2.07 1.93 -0.95
C LEU A 90 -2.46 0.71 -0.12
N GLN A 91 -2.92 -0.37 -0.75
CA GLN A 91 -3.30 -1.61 -0.04
C GLN A 91 -2.14 -2.17 0.77
N PHE A 92 -0.95 -2.21 0.17
CA PHE A 92 0.25 -2.73 0.81
C PHE A 92 0.67 -1.84 1.99
N GLU A 93 0.73 -0.53 1.76
CA GLU A 93 1.14 0.43 2.78
C GLU A 93 0.19 0.36 4.00
N ILE A 94 -1.12 0.29 3.77
CA ILE A 94 -2.14 0.13 4.81
C ILE A 94 -1.89 -1.16 5.61
N ALA A 95 -1.69 -2.29 4.94
CA ALA A 95 -1.46 -3.57 5.60
C ALA A 95 -0.17 -3.58 6.43
N ASN A 96 0.93 -3.08 5.87
CA ASN A 96 2.22 -2.96 6.55
C ASN A 96 2.12 -2.10 7.82
N ARG A 97 1.38 -1.00 7.78
CA ARG A 97 1.14 -0.15 8.97
C ARG A 97 0.33 -0.87 10.03
N ILE A 98 -0.73 -1.58 9.66
CA ILE A 98 -1.57 -2.34 10.61
C ILE A 98 -0.76 -3.43 11.31
N GLU A 99 0.10 -4.13 10.58
CA GLU A 99 0.95 -5.17 11.16
C GLU A 99 2.01 -4.58 12.08
N ASN A 100 2.67 -3.50 11.67
CA ASN A 100 3.60 -2.78 12.52
C ASN A 100 2.93 -2.31 13.82
N MET A 101 1.75 -1.69 13.73
CA MET A 101 0.96 -1.30 14.90
C MET A 101 0.73 -2.51 15.80
N ARG A 102 0.22 -3.61 15.27
CA ARG A 102 -0.08 -4.82 16.03
C ARG A 102 1.15 -5.39 16.73
N TYR A 103 2.24 -5.53 15.99
CA TYR A 103 3.47 -6.15 16.48
C TYR A 103 4.06 -5.34 17.63
N PHE A 104 4.20 -4.02 17.45
CA PHE A 104 4.76 -3.15 18.47
C PHE A 104 3.81 -2.97 19.65
N TRP A 105 2.51 -2.81 19.41
CA TRP A 105 1.51 -2.64 20.47
C TRP A 105 1.42 -3.86 21.38
N ARG A 106 1.44 -5.07 20.82
CA ARG A 106 1.48 -6.32 21.62
C ARG A 106 2.69 -6.37 22.56
N LYS A 107 3.82 -5.80 22.13
CA LYS A 107 5.09 -5.80 22.87
C LYS A 107 5.26 -4.59 23.81
N ALA A 108 4.43 -3.56 23.66
CA ALA A 108 4.51 -2.36 24.48
C ALA A 108 4.28 -2.69 25.96
N LYS A 109 5.14 -2.14 26.80
CA LYS A 109 5.05 -2.17 28.27
C LYS A 109 4.87 -0.78 28.85
N THR A 110 5.35 0.24 28.15
CA THR A 110 5.30 1.65 28.57
C THR A 110 4.45 2.49 27.64
N ILE A 111 3.98 3.64 28.12
CA ILE A 111 3.27 4.65 27.33
C ILE A 111 4.06 5.03 26.07
N ARG A 112 5.38 5.25 26.18
CA ARG A 112 6.24 5.55 25.02
C ARG A 112 6.20 4.46 23.95
N GLU A 113 6.22 3.19 24.36
CA GLU A 113 6.18 2.07 23.42
C GLU A 113 4.80 1.93 22.76
N GLY A 114 3.73 2.26 23.48
CA GLY A 114 2.37 2.36 22.96
C GLY A 114 2.22 3.47 21.92
N GLU A 115 2.65 4.69 22.26
CA GLU A 115 2.73 5.84 21.35
C GLU A 115 3.53 5.46 20.09
N PHE A 116 4.72 4.89 20.27
CA PHE A 116 5.56 4.44 19.17
C PHE A 116 4.85 3.42 18.26
N ALA A 117 4.03 2.52 18.82
CA ALA A 117 3.27 1.57 18.03
C ALA A 117 2.20 2.27 17.17
N LEU A 118 1.41 3.17 17.78
CA LEU A 118 0.30 3.86 17.10
C LEU A 118 0.74 4.99 16.17
N ARG A 119 1.97 5.49 16.29
CA ARG A 119 2.52 6.48 15.35
C ARG A 119 2.46 6.06 13.88
N SER A 120 2.32 4.75 13.63
CA SER A 120 2.10 4.19 12.28
C SER A 120 0.82 4.69 11.59
N VAL A 121 -0.14 5.21 12.37
CA VAL A 121 -1.35 5.86 11.84
C VAL A 121 -1.00 7.15 11.08
N PHE A 122 0.04 7.88 11.51
CA PHE A 122 0.44 9.14 10.88
C PHE A 122 1.52 8.95 9.81
N GLN A 123 2.41 7.97 10.01
CA GLN A 123 3.54 7.76 9.10
C GLN A 123 4.00 6.31 9.07
N SER A 124 4.58 5.89 7.96
CA SER A 124 5.20 4.57 7.84
C SER A 124 6.52 4.50 8.60
N LYS A 125 6.84 3.33 9.16
CA LYS A 125 8.19 3.03 9.67
C LYS A 125 9.10 2.43 8.60
N THR A 126 8.50 1.64 7.71
CA THR A 126 9.16 0.90 6.64
C THR A 126 8.30 1.05 5.39
N PRO A 127 8.26 2.24 4.78
CA PRO A 127 7.40 2.51 3.64
C PRO A 127 7.82 1.65 2.44
N ILE A 128 6.85 1.12 1.71
CA ILE A 128 7.12 0.44 0.42
C ILE A 128 7.38 1.46 -0.69
N ASN A 129 6.81 2.67 -0.56
CA ASN A 129 7.06 3.80 -1.43
C ASN A 129 7.28 5.06 -0.56
N PRO A 130 8.37 5.83 -0.75
CA PRO A 130 8.61 7.07 0.00
C PRO A 130 7.47 8.10 -0.13
N ASP A 131 6.74 8.10 -1.24
CA ASP A 131 5.64 9.03 -1.49
C ASP A 131 4.49 8.88 -0.50
N VAL A 132 4.32 7.67 0.07
CA VAL A 132 3.26 7.37 1.03
C VAL A 132 3.75 7.36 2.48
N GLU A 133 5.04 7.60 2.73
CA GLU A 133 5.64 7.51 4.07
C GLU A 133 4.97 8.45 5.07
N LYS A 134 4.76 9.72 4.69
CA LYS A 134 4.24 10.77 5.61
C LYS A 134 2.74 11.02 5.44
N ILE A 135 2.04 10.12 4.77
CA ILE A 135 0.60 10.23 4.57
C ILE A 135 -0.11 9.53 5.74
N ASN A 136 -1.09 10.19 6.34
CA ASN A 136 -1.91 9.61 7.41
C ASN A 136 -2.75 8.45 6.87
N LEU A 137 -3.01 7.45 7.71
CA LEU A 137 -3.77 6.25 7.36
C LEU A 137 -5.19 6.59 6.92
N SER A 138 -5.81 7.62 7.51
CA SER A 138 -7.11 8.16 7.08
C SER A 138 -7.08 8.67 5.63
N VAL A 139 -6.00 9.34 5.22
CA VAL A 139 -5.79 9.80 3.83
C VAL A 139 -5.48 8.62 2.90
N LEU A 140 -4.72 7.62 3.34
CA LEU A 140 -4.48 6.40 2.57
C LEU A 140 -5.80 5.67 2.25
N TYR A 141 -6.68 5.51 3.24
CA TYR A 141 -8.01 4.94 3.02
C TYR A 141 -8.90 5.81 2.15
N PHE A 142 -8.86 7.14 2.31
CA PHE A 142 -9.59 8.05 1.43
C PHE A 142 -9.17 7.87 -0.04
N ASN A 143 -7.87 7.87 -0.32
CA ASN A 143 -7.33 7.66 -1.67
C ASN A 143 -7.69 6.28 -2.22
N LEU A 144 -7.63 5.24 -1.38
CA LEU A 144 -8.05 3.89 -1.74
C LEU A 144 -9.51 3.89 -2.19
N TYR A 145 -10.40 4.54 -1.42
CA TYR A 145 -11.83 4.63 -1.71
C TYR A 145 -12.15 5.42 -2.98
N GLN A 146 -11.36 6.44 -3.33
CA GLN A 146 -11.49 7.12 -4.62
C GLN A 146 -11.20 6.17 -5.80
N LEU A 147 -10.26 5.23 -5.65
CA LEU A 147 -9.90 4.28 -6.69
C LEU A 147 -10.90 3.11 -6.80
N ILE A 148 -11.42 2.61 -5.67
CA ILE A 148 -12.33 1.45 -5.67
C ILE A 148 -13.82 1.83 -5.73
N GLY A 149 -14.15 3.12 -5.58
CA GLY A 149 -15.52 3.63 -5.68
C GLY A 149 -16.47 3.23 -4.53
N ARG A 150 -15.94 2.63 -3.46
CA ARG A 150 -16.69 2.21 -2.27
C ARG A 150 -15.99 2.64 -0.99
N GLN A 151 -16.76 3.08 0.00
CA GLN A 151 -16.26 3.55 1.29
C GLN A 151 -16.74 2.62 2.41
N ASN A 152 -15.88 2.38 3.41
CA ASN A 152 -16.26 1.71 4.64
C ASN A 152 -16.15 2.70 5.82
N GLN A 153 -17.28 3.16 6.34
CA GLN A 153 -17.32 4.13 7.45
C GLN A 153 -16.72 3.54 8.73
N GLU A 154 -16.89 2.24 8.98
CA GLU A 154 -16.33 1.57 10.16
C GLU A 154 -14.81 1.69 10.18
N VAL A 155 -14.15 1.52 9.03
CA VAL A 155 -12.69 1.67 8.91
C VAL A 155 -12.26 3.08 9.31
N LEU A 156 -12.94 4.12 8.81
CA LEU A 156 -12.59 5.50 9.12
C LEU A 156 -12.81 5.85 10.59
N GLU A 157 -13.88 5.31 11.20
CA GLU A 157 -14.13 5.45 12.63
C GLU A 157 -13.06 4.75 13.47
N ILE A 158 -12.61 3.55 13.07
CA ILE A 158 -11.54 2.85 13.77
C ILE A 158 -10.22 3.62 13.65
N VAL A 159 -9.89 4.11 12.46
CA VAL A 159 -8.69 4.94 12.24
C VAL A 159 -8.73 6.17 13.14
N ARG A 160 -9.85 6.89 13.19
CA ARG A 160 -9.99 8.05 14.09
C ARG A 160 -9.78 7.67 15.56
N LYS A 161 -10.34 6.55 16.01
CA LYS A 161 -10.14 6.07 17.40
C LYS A 161 -8.68 5.72 17.69
N LEU A 162 -7.92 5.27 16.69
CA LEU A 162 -6.48 5.02 16.84
C LEU A 162 -5.68 6.33 16.83
N GLU A 163 -6.08 7.33 16.02
CA GLU A 163 -5.52 8.69 16.05
C GLU A 163 -5.74 9.33 17.43
N ASP A 164 -6.96 9.27 17.95
CA ASP A 164 -7.33 9.80 19.27
C ASP A 164 -6.54 9.11 20.39
N MET A 165 -6.42 7.77 20.34
CA MET A 165 -5.66 7.01 21.33
C MET A 165 -4.16 7.35 21.31
N GLU A 166 -3.58 7.58 20.13
CA GLU A 166 -2.19 8.01 20.03
C GLU A 166 -1.99 9.39 20.68
N TYR A 167 -2.91 10.32 20.43
CA TYR A 167 -2.89 11.65 21.05
C TYR A 167 -3.06 11.59 22.57
N GLU A 168 -3.95 10.73 23.08
CA GLU A 168 -4.11 10.48 24.51
C GLU A 168 -2.82 9.97 25.16
N LEU A 169 -2.09 9.07 24.51
CA LEU A 169 -0.80 8.57 25.01
C LEU A 169 0.29 9.63 25.00
N GLN A 170 0.32 10.52 24.00
CA GLN A 170 1.29 11.62 23.96
C GLN A 170 1.15 12.57 25.16
N ALA A 171 -0.06 12.74 25.68
CA ALA A 171 -0.33 13.58 26.85
C ALA A 171 0.09 12.93 28.18
N GLN A 172 0.37 11.63 28.17
CA GLN A 172 0.76 10.86 29.36
C GLN A 172 2.29 10.85 29.56
N LYS A 173 2.74 10.40 30.73
CA LYS A 173 4.16 10.36 31.05
C LYS A 173 4.83 9.16 30.37
N PRO A 174 5.88 9.35 29.54
CA PRO A 174 6.40 8.29 28.67
C PRO A 174 6.92 7.03 29.37
N GLY A 175 7.39 7.15 30.61
CA GLY A 175 7.97 6.05 31.39
C GLY A 175 6.96 5.23 32.20
N ASP A 176 5.70 5.67 32.25
CA ASP A 176 4.66 4.95 32.97
C ASP A 176 4.27 3.67 32.22
N LEU A 177 3.74 2.69 32.94
CA LEU A 177 3.27 1.45 32.35
C LEU A 177 2.04 1.71 31.47
N LEU A 178 1.98 1.05 30.32
CA LEU A 178 0.77 1.03 29.49
C LEU A 178 -0.31 0.22 30.23
N PRO A 179 -1.46 0.81 30.57
CA PRO A 179 -2.54 0.09 31.24
C PRO A 179 -3.02 -1.11 30.43
N GLU A 180 -3.31 -2.24 31.09
CA GLU A 180 -3.71 -3.48 30.40
C GLU A 180 -5.06 -3.36 29.68
N ASP A 181 -5.96 -2.53 30.20
CA ASP A 181 -7.24 -2.17 29.58
C ASP A 181 -7.03 -1.33 28.31
N GLU A 182 -6.16 -0.33 28.34
CA GLU A 182 -5.75 0.41 27.14
C GLU A 182 -5.11 -0.53 26.12
N LYS A 183 -4.18 -1.39 26.56
CA LYS A 183 -3.52 -2.38 25.72
C LYS A 183 -4.52 -3.31 25.04
N LYS A 184 -5.53 -3.80 25.76
CA LYS A 184 -6.60 -4.63 25.20
C LYS A 184 -7.44 -3.84 24.19
N LYS A 185 -7.84 -2.60 24.52
CA LYS A 185 -8.61 -1.71 23.64
C LYS A 185 -7.87 -1.44 22.32
N GLY A 186 -6.57 -1.15 22.39
CA GLY A 186 -5.74 -0.94 21.20
C GLY A 186 -5.64 -2.19 20.33
N LEU A 187 -5.44 -3.37 20.91
CA LEU A 187 -5.43 -4.65 20.17
C LEU A 187 -6.78 -4.92 19.50
N GLU A 188 -7.89 -4.63 20.18
CA GLU A 188 -9.23 -4.79 19.62
C GLU A 188 -9.43 -3.88 18.39
N LEU A 189 -9.09 -2.60 18.49
CA LEU A 189 -9.18 -1.65 17.39
C LEU A 189 -8.32 -2.08 16.19
N ILE A 190 -7.05 -2.43 16.42
CA ILE A 190 -6.13 -2.91 15.38
C ILE A 190 -6.64 -4.22 14.76
N GLY A 191 -7.23 -5.11 15.55
CA GLY A 191 -7.83 -6.35 15.09
C GLY A 191 -9.05 -6.12 14.20
N ARG A 192 -9.95 -5.21 14.61
CA ARG A 192 -11.12 -4.82 13.82
C ARG A 192 -10.72 -4.14 12.52
N LEU A 193 -9.69 -3.30 12.52
CA LEU A 193 -9.18 -2.62 11.34
C LEU A 193 -8.69 -3.63 10.28
N GLU A 194 -7.96 -4.66 10.71
CA GLU A 194 -7.54 -5.75 9.82
C GLU A 194 -8.74 -6.55 9.28
N GLN A 195 -9.69 -6.92 10.13
CA GLN A 195 -10.89 -7.66 9.69
C GLN A 195 -11.75 -6.85 8.71
N ALA A 196 -11.84 -5.54 8.90
CA ALA A 196 -12.61 -4.65 8.03
C ALA A 196 -11.99 -4.50 6.64
N LEU A 197 -10.68 -4.74 6.48
CA LEU A 197 -10.06 -4.88 5.17
C LEU A 197 -10.42 -6.23 4.51
N ILE A 198 -10.54 -7.32 5.28
CA ILE A 198 -10.87 -8.67 4.78
C ILE A 198 -12.35 -8.78 4.37
N LYS A 199 -13.24 -8.03 5.03
CA LYS A 199 -14.70 -8.09 4.82
C LYS A 199 -15.24 -7.21 3.68
N GLN A 200 -14.40 -6.54 2.89
CA GLN A 200 -14.87 -5.79 1.71
C GLN A 200 -15.25 -6.71 0.52
N ASN A 201 -15.78 -7.90 0.78
CA ASN A 201 -16.31 -8.83 -0.21
C ASN A 201 -17.81 -8.62 -0.41
#